data_AF-A0A397H2R0-F1
#
_entry.id   AF-A0A397H2R0-F1
#
_cell.length_a   1.000
_cell.length_b   1.000
_cell.length_c   1.000
_cell.angle_alpha   90.00
_cell.angle_beta   90.00
_cell.angle_gamma   90.00
#
_symmetry.space_group_name_H-M   'P 1'
#
loop_
_entity.id
_entity.type
_entity.pdbx_description
1 polymer ?
#
loop_
_entity_poly.entity_id
_entity_poly.type
_entity_poly.pdbx_seq_one_letter_code
_entity_poly.pdbx_strand_id
1 'polypeptide(L)'
;MSTEQLEFNVDRIDAKMAELLASFEAHPEMQPPNTHPTLFFLFDFVRNTHRELKDINMDEFRAGDANARSKAQDVLGRNNFTNLLVNDTTGKLALMTGGDPNNPVDFGEEIRAKAKALIEV
;
A
#
# COMPACT_ATOMS: atom_id res chain seq x y z
N MET A 1 9.72 -6.00 29.65
CA MET A 1 9.13 -6.24 28.32
C MET A 1 9.31 -4.95 27.53
N SER A 2 9.86 -5.04 26.32
CA SER A 2 10.38 -3.92 25.52
C SER A 2 9.32 -2.84 25.19
N THR A 3 9.73 -1.58 25.25
CA THR A 3 8.98 -0.32 25.08
C THR A 3 8.64 0.04 23.62
N GLU A 4 8.54 -0.93 22.72
CA GLU A 4 8.16 -0.71 21.32
C GLU A 4 6.98 -1.60 20.93
N GLN A 5 5.83 -1.38 21.57
CA GLN A 5 4.59 -1.50 20.83
C GLN A 5 4.50 -0.22 20.01
N LEU A 6 5.04 -0.24 18.80
CA LEU A 6 4.65 0.72 17.75
C LEU A 6 3.12 0.78 17.78
N GLU A 7 2.57 1.89 18.26
CA GLU A 7 1.13 2.10 18.32
C GLU A 7 0.60 2.00 16.90
N PHE A 8 -0.09 0.91 16.60
CA PHE A 8 -0.82 0.75 15.34
C PHE A 8 -1.93 1.80 15.30
N ASN A 9 -1.60 2.97 14.76
CA ASN A 9 -2.54 4.08 14.64
C ASN A 9 -3.39 3.88 13.38
N VAL A 10 -4.49 3.14 13.56
CA VAL A 10 -5.44 2.79 12.49
C VAL A 10 -5.94 4.03 11.73
N ASP A 11 -6.26 5.13 12.42
CA ASP A 11 -6.80 6.34 11.79
C ASP A 11 -5.75 7.03 10.91
N ARG A 12 -4.50 7.09 11.37
CA ARG A 12 -3.39 7.67 10.60
C ARG A 12 -3.06 6.82 9.37
N ILE A 13 -3.09 5.48 9.51
CA ILE A 13 -2.86 4.56 8.40
C ILE A 13 -4.00 4.68 7.39
N ASP A 14 -5.26 4.69 7.84
CA ASP A 14 -6.45 4.82 7.00
C ASP A 14 -6.39 6.09 6.13
N ALA A 15 -6.10 7.23 6.74
CA ALA A 15 -5.97 8.51 6.04
C ALA A 15 -4.88 8.48 4.96
N LYS A 16 -3.68 7.98 5.30
CA LYS A 16 -2.56 7.89 4.35
C LYS A 16 -2.82 6.90 3.22
N MET A 17 -3.50 5.79 3.49
CA MET A 17 -3.89 4.82 2.44
C MET A 17 -4.91 5.44 1.49
N ALA A 18 -5.89 6.20 2.01
CA ALA A 18 -6.84 6.93 1.19
C ALA A 18 -6.15 7.98 0.29
N GLU A 19 -5.18 8.74 0.84
CA GLU A 19 -4.39 9.69 0.06
C GLU A 19 -3.57 9.03 -1.06
N LEU A 20 -2.98 7.86 -0.78
CA LEU A 20 -2.25 7.07 -1.78
C LEU A 20 -3.18 6.57 -2.88
N LEU A 21 -4.35 6.03 -2.53
CA LEU A 21 -5.35 5.60 -3.51
C LEU A 21 -5.79 6.74 -4.41
N ALA A 22 -6.04 7.92 -3.84
CA ALA A 22 -6.37 9.11 -4.62
C ALA A 22 -5.27 9.51 -5.62
N SER A 23 -3.98 9.36 -5.26
CA SER A 23 -2.89 9.62 -6.22
C SER A 23 -2.81 8.59 -7.35
N PHE A 24 -3.14 7.32 -7.08
CA PHE A 24 -3.26 6.32 -8.15
C PHE A 24 -4.41 6.67 -9.09
N GLU A 25 -5.58 7.01 -8.55
CA GLU A 25 -6.76 7.40 -9.34
C GLU A 25 -6.53 8.67 -10.17
N ALA A 26 -5.70 9.60 -9.69
CA ALA A 26 -5.34 10.81 -10.42
C ALA A 26 -4.23 10.59 -11.48
N HIS A 27 -3.57 9.43 -11.49
CA HIS A 27 -2.46 9.18 -12.39
C HIS A 27 -2.93 9.21 -13.87
N PRO A 28 -2.21 9.87 -14.80
CA PRO A 28 -2.63 9.96 -16.21
C PRO A 28 -2.84 8.58 -16.86
N GLU A 29 -1.96 7.63 -16.57
CA GLU A 29 -2.04 6.25 -17.07
C GLU A 29 -3.08 5.37 -16.33
N MET A 30 -3.80 5.92 -15.36
CA MET A 30 -4.97 5.28 -14.73
C MET A 30 -6.29 5.81 -15.31
N GLN A 31 -6.23 6.75 -16.27
CA GLN A 31 -7.42 7.30 -16.90
C GLN A 31 -7.92 6.42 -18.07
N PRO A 32 -9.23 6.42 -18.37
CA PRO A 32 -9.77 5.77 -19.56
C PRO A 32 -9.14 6.32 -20.87
N PRO A 33 -9.13 5.54 -21.97
CA PRO A 33 -9.79 4.23 -22.14
C PRO A 33 -8.94 3.03 -21.72
N ASN A 34 -7.63 3.19 -21.51
CA ASN A 34 -6.71 2.11 -21.21
C ASN A 34 -5.94 2.42 -19.93
N THR A 35 -6.22 1.67 -18.86
CA THR A 35 -5.44 1.75 -17.62
C THR A 35 -4.16 0.92 -17.74
N HIS A 36 -3.05 1.46 -17.28
CA HIS A 36 -1.78 0.73 -17.31
C HIS A 36 -1.83 -0.44 -16.31
N PRO A 37 -1.50 -1.67 -16.73
CA PRO A 37 -1.73 -2.88 -15.92
C PRO A 37 -0.96 -2.86 -14.60
N THR A 38 0.28 -2.39 -14.60
CA THR A 38 1.10 -2.28 -13.38
C THR A 38 0.54 -1.28 -12.36
N LEU A 39 0.04 -0.13 -12.83
CA LEU A 39 -0.58 0.87 -11.95
C LEU A 39 -1.89 0.33 -11.36
N PHE A 40 -2.71 -0.30 -12.20
CA PHE A 40 -3.97 -0.91 -11.76
C PHE A 40 -3.72 -2.04 -10.75
N PHE A 41 -2.71 -2.88 -10.98
CA PHE A 41 -2.32 -3.94 -10.05
C PHE A 41 -1.98 -3.39 -8.67
N LEU A 42 -1.11 -2.37 -8.61
CA LEU A 42 -0.72 -1.77 -7.32
C LEU A 42 -1.86 -1.00 -6.66
N PHE A 43 -2.67 -0.28 -7.44
CA PHE A 43 -3.89 0.35 -6.95
C PHE A 43 -4.82 -0.68 -6.29
N ASP A 44 -5.09 -1.80 -6.95
CA ASP A 44 -5.96 -2.84 -6.39
C ASP A 44 -5.34 -3.50 -5.15
N PHE A 45 -4.02 -3.74 -5.17
CA PHE A 45 -3.30 -4.26 -4.00
C PHE A 45 -3.42 -3.35 -2.78
N VAL A 46 -3.21 -2.04 -2.95
CA VAL A 46 -3.39 -1.04 -1.88
C VAL A 46 -4.84 -0.97 -1.44
N ARG A 47 -5.79 -0.99 -2.39
CA ARG A 47 -7.24 -0.95 -2.10
C ARG A 47 -7.69 -2.14 -1.27
N ASN A 48 -7.22 -3.34 -1.60
CA ASN A 48 -7.54 -4.55 -0.84
C ASN A 48 -6.89 -4.54 0.55
N THR A 49 -5.65 -4.03 0.66
CA THR A 49 -4.99 -3.82 1.96
C THR A 49 -5.76 -2.80 2.82
N HIS A 50 -6.32 -1.75 2.21
CA HIS A 50 -7.13 -0.75 2.91
C HIS A 50 -8.46 -1.32 3.42
N ARG A 51 -9.06 -2.26 2.68
CA ARG A 51 -10.22 -3.02 3.16
C ARG A 51 -9.85 -3.89 4.36
N GLU A 52 -8.71 -4.61 4.28
CA GLU A 52 -8.24 -5.43 5.40
C GLU A 52 -7.99 -4.61 6.67
N LEU A 53 -7.43 -3.40 6.55
CA LEU A 53 -7.28 -2.45 7.67
C LEU A 53 -8.64 -2.15 8.34
N LYS A 54 -9.66 -1.87 7.53
CA LYS A 54 -11.02 -1.54 8.02
C LYS A 54 -11.73 -2.74 8.66
N ASP A 55 -11.34 -3.95 8.29
CA ASP A 55 -11.87 -5.20 8.82
C ASP A 55 -11.17 -5.65 10.13
N ILE A 56 -10.21 -4.88 10.65
CA ILE A 56 -9.59 -5.14 11.95
C ILE A 56 -10.55 -4.71 13.06
N ASN A 57 -10.93 -5.67 13.92
CA ASN A 57 -11.61 -5.35 15.17
C ASN A 57 -10.62 -4.71 16.14
N MET A 58 -10.72 -3.38 16.30
CA MET A 58 -9.80 -2.62 17.14
C MET A 58 -9.97 -2.88 18.64
N ASP A 59 -11.14 -3.35 19.07
CA ASP A 59 -11.35 -3.72 20.48
C ASP A 59 -10.64 -5.04 20.81
N GLU A 60 -10.72 -6.01 19.90
CA GLU A 60 -9.93 -7.26 20.00
C GLU A 60 -8.42 -6.98 19.90
N PHE A 61 -8.00 -6.09 18.99
CA PHE A 61 -6.60 -5.69 18.88
C PHE A 61 -6.06 -5.11 20.20
N ARG A 62 -6.82 -4.18 20.82
CA ARG A 62 -6.49 -3.56 22.11
C ARG A 62 -6.51 -4.58 23.25
N ALA A 63 -7.40 -5.57 23.20
CA ALA A 63 -7.44 -6.69 24.15
C ALA A 63 -6.29 -7.69 23.94
N GLY A 64 -5.50 -7.55 22.86
CA GLY A 64 -4.34 -8.38 22.58
C GLY A 64 -4.66 -9.67 21.82
N ASP A 65 -5.81 -9.73 21.15
CA ASP A 65 -6.17 -10.86 20.30
C ASP A 65 -5.11 -11.12 19.22
N ALA A 66 -4.75 -12.39 19.04
CA ALA A 66 -3.68 -12.79 18.14
C ALA A 66 -4.05 -12.60 16.66
N ASN A 67 -5.31 -12.83 16.30
CA ASN A 67 -5.77 -12.69 14.92
C ASN A 67 -5.84 -11.21 14.52
N ALA A 68 -6.39 -10.35 15.38
CA ALA A 68 -6.42 -8.92 15.16
C ALA A 68 -5.00 -8.33 15.03
N ARG A 69 -4.05 -8.79 15.85
CA ARG A 69 -2.63 -8.40 15.74
C ARG A 69 -1.96 -8.90 14.47
N SER A 70 -2.23 -10.14 14.05
CA SER A 70 -1.71 -10.67 12.78
C SER A 70 -2.17 -9.83 11.59
N LYS A 71 -3.46 -9.47 11.53
CA LYS A 71 -3.99 -8.62 10.46
C LYS A 71 -3.33 -7.24 10.43
N ALA A 72 -3.10 -6.63 11.60
CA ALA A 72 -2.39 -5.36 11.68
C ALA A 72 -0.94 -5.47 11.16
N GLN A 73 -0.24 -6.55 11.52
CA GLN A 73 1.11 -6.83 11.00
C GLN A 73 1.10 -7.05 9.49
N ASP A 74 0.10 -7.75 8.96
CA ASP A 74 -0.05 -7.96 7.52
C ASP A 74 -0.27 -6.63 6.78
N VAL A 75 -1.11 -5.74 7.29
CA VAL A 75 -1.31 -4.40 6.72
C VAL A 75 0.01 -3.61 6.70
N LEU A 76 0.76 -3.59 7.81
CA LEU A 76 2.05 -2.91 7.87
C LEU A 76 3.06 -3.52 6.88
N GLY A 77 3.10 -4.86 6.78
CA GLY A 77 3.95 -5.57 5.83
C GLY A 77 3.60 -5.24 4.38
N ARG A 78 2.31 -5.18 4.05
CA ARG A 78 1.83 -4.80 2.71
C ARG A 78 2.13 -3.35 2.38
N ASN A 79 2.01 -2.42 3.33
CA ASN A 79 2.40 -1.03 3.14
C ASN A 79 3.91 -0.90 2.83
N ASN A 80 4.75 -1.63 3.56
CA ASN A 80 6.18 -1.72 3.26
C ASN A 80 6.45 -2.28 1.87
N PHE A 81 5.72 -3.34 1.49
CA PHE A 81 5.86 -3.94 0.18
C PHE A 81 5.40 -3.01 -0.94
N THR A 82 4.32 -2.24 -0.76
CA THR A 82 3.91 -1.19 -1.70
C THR A 82 5.03 -0.17 -1.91
N ASN A 83 5.66 0.31 -0.84
CA ASN A 83 6.77 1.25 -0.95
C ASN A 83 7.98 0.64 -1.68
N LEU A 84 8.25 -0.65 -1.48
CA LEU A 84 9.28 -1.36 -2.25
C LEU A 84 8.93 -1.40 -3.75
N LEU A 85 7.69 -1.77 -4.08
CA LEU A 85 7.25 -1.99 -5.45
C LEU A 85 7.19 -0.70 -6.28
N VAL A 86 6.71 0.41 -5.73
CA VAL A 86 6.71 1.70 -6.46
C VAL A 86 8.13 2.25 -6.71
N ASN A 87 9.14 1.69 -6.04
CA ASN A 87 10.55 2.01 -6.22
C ASN A 87 11.33 0.87 -6.90
N ASP A 88 10.66 -0.12 -7.50
CA ASP A 88 11.34 -1.19 -8.23
C ASP A 88 12.07 -0.63 -9.46
N THR A 89 13.40 -0.75 -9.46
CA THR A 89 14.25 -0.41 -10.60
C THR A 89 14.72 -1.65 -11.37
N THR A 90 14.30 -2.85 -10.96
CA THR A 90 14.77 -4.11 -11.55
C THR A 90 13.91 -4.58 -12.73
N GLY A 91 12.73 -3.99 -12.93
CA GLY A 91 11.77 -4.40 -13.96
C GLY A 91 10.97 -5.66 -13.59
N LYS A 92 11.17 -6.23 -12.40
CA LYS A 92 10.45 -7.41 -11.94
C LYS A 92 8.96 -7.14 -11.76
N LEU A 93 8.60 -5.97 -11.22
CA LEU A 93 7.21 -5.60 -11.07
C LEU A 93 6.51 -5.51 -12.43
N ALA A 94 7.16 -4.90 -13.42
CA ALA A 94 6.64 -4.84 -14.79
C ALA A 94 6.41 -6.25 -15.35
N LEU A 95 7.39 -7.16 -15.23
CA LEU A 95 7.23 -8.57 -15.65
C LEU A 95 6.06 -9.27 -14.97
N MET A 96 5.93 -9.14 -13.64
CA MET A 96 4.86 -9.78 -12.87
C MET A 96 3.46 -9.26 -13.22
N THR A 97 3.38 -8.05 -13.77
CA THR A 97 2.13 -7.39 -14.13
C THR A 97 1.89 -7.35 -15.64
N GLY A 98 2.72 -8.05 -16.44
CA GLY A 98 2.58 -8.16 -17.89
C GLY A 98 3.06 -6.93 -18.68
N GLY A 99 3.81 -6.02 -18.05
CA GLY A 99 4.46 -4.87 -18.69
C GLY A 99 5.87 -5.18 -19.23
N ASP A 100 6.46 -4.20 -19.92
CA ASP A 100 7.83 -4.28 -20.43
C ASP A 100 8.86 -3.97 -19.32
N PRO A 101 9.73 -4.91 -18.93
CA PRO A 101 10.77 -4.65 -17.92
C PRO A 101 11.79 -3.60 -18.31
N ASN A 102 11.99 -3.33 -19.61
CA ASN A 102 12.94 -2.33 -20.08
C ASN A 102 12.34 -0.92 -20.11
N ASN A 103 11.02 -0.82 -19.96
CA ASN A 103 10.29 0.43 -19.91
C ASN A 103 9.19 0.34 -18.81
N PRO A 104 9.59 0.22 -17.53
CA PRO A 104 8.63 0.16 -16.44
C PRO A 104 7.86 1.47 -16.33
N VAL A 105 6.60 1.39 -15.89
CA VAL A 105 5.78 2.57 -15.63
C VAL A 105 6.45 3.49 -14.62
N ASP A 106 6.38 4.80 -14.85
CA ASP A 106 6.75 5.77 -13.82
C ASP A 106 5.53 6.09 -12.96
N PHE A 107 5.63 5.78 -11.66
CA PHE A 107 4.59 6.13 -10.68
C PHE A 107 4.55 7.62 -10.36
N GLY A 108 5.58 8.38 -10.71
CA GLY A 108 5.72 9.78 -10.35
C GLY A 108 6.06 10.00 -8.86
N GLU A 109 6.45 11.23 -8.54
CA GLU A 109 6.91 11.60 -7.19
C GLU A 109 5.80 11.53 -6.14
N GLU A 110 4.57 11.85 -6.51
CA GLU A 110 3.45 11.90 -5.57
C GLU A 110 3.12 10.52 -4.99
N ILE A 111 2.99 9.50 -5.84
CA ILE A 111 2.73 8.12 -5.41
C ILE A 111 3.89 7.61 -4.55
N ARG A 112 5.15 7.87 -4.95
CA ARG A 112 6.33 7.45 -4.19
C ARG A 112 6.39 8.12 -2.81
N ALA A 113 6.11 9.42 -2.74
CA ALA A 113 6.10 10.15 -1.48
C ALA A 113 5.02 9.64 -0.53
N LYS A 114 3.80 9.39 -1.04
CA LYS A 114 2.68 8.85 -0.25
C LYS A 114 2.92 7.41 0.20
N ALA A 115 3.52 6.56 -0.66
CA ALA A 115 3.91 5.21 -0.29
C ALA A 115 5.00 5.20 0.80
N LYS A 116 5.99 6.11 0.71
CA LYS A 116 6.98 6.30 1.78
C LYS A 116 6.34 6.77 3.08
N ALA A 117 5.36 7.65 3.00
CA ALA A 117 4.66 8.17 4.17
C ALA A 117 3.88 7.06 4.94
N LEU A 118 3.53 5.94 4.28
CA LEU A 118 2.87 4.78 4.92
C LEU A 118 3.82 3.91 5.74
N ILE A 119 5.13 3.99 5.54
CA ILE A 119 6.11 3.21 6.33
C ILE A 119 6.68 4.00 7.52
N GLU A 120 6.33 5.29 7.63
CA GLU A 120 6.73 6.22 8.70
C GLU A 120 5.58 6.45 9.72
N VAL A 121 4.63 5.51 9.76
CA VAL A 121 3.42 5.56 10.60
C VAL A 121 3.63 5.05 12.01
#